data_AF-A0AA39HP72-F1
#
_entry.id   AF-A0AA39HP72-F1
#
_cell.length_a   1.000
_cell.length_b   1.000
_cell.length_c   1.000
_cell.angle_alpha   90.00
_cell.angle_beta   90.00
_cell.angle_gamma   90.00
#
_symmetry.space_group_name_H-M   'P 1'
#
loop_
_entity.id
_entity.type
_entity.pdbx_description
1 polymer ?
#
loop_
_entity_poly.entity_id
_entity_poly.type
_entity_poly.pdbx_seq_one_letter_code
_entity_poly.pdbx_strand_id
1 'polypeptide(L)'
;MATIRWKSDGNYGRAGFRIHADVTDCECIGEKIINLDKYYNNAAISPSIGDYYCPGMDCQWTITAPENSILILELNGDLRGQCFSKTNGFGDSLEISDGATTYKPQCAYDHTALLPFYNKNLSINFKSSDRIVKHQDENGYFDIKASYVDLVSLKNKNTVRFFNDSTDSVFFTTSALKEEFSSVTFALSNELSSKKLQLYAISTEDSLSSIDNVLIMDGDLSNVASLTSIYDLLHNATVARPITSTSGSITVVLPDTSSIRHSAAMFLKVFDDSRDCSEANSVFSAPPCGDTFQTTYTAKSQNSNLIVCPLMIVKLPGSPGDALNLGINDIQGSDKSVKVLPGVEHNAIPFYEVSKKNLNLWDSTFLYGNIFTILLPVETTLNFTISKTQISGDQSIEYNGHKMGIFMTPNYPNGDSSKQNITWRAFKLTYGDYYKTFKAKFDVFGSLSPSSSLYVLADKKSRPECDVRDEAPVFL
;
A
#
# COMPACT_ATOMS: atom_id res chain seq x y z
N MET A 1 29.29 -33.19 25.90
CA MET A 1 30.65 -33.79 25.86
C MET A 1 30.87 -34.43 24.50
N ALA A 2 31.78 -33.91 23.68
CA ALA A 2 32.13 -34.52 22.39
C ALA A 2 33.29 -35.51 22.58
N THR A 3 33.22 -36.69 21.94
CA THR A 3 34.29 -37.68 21.97
C THR A 3 34.73 -38.00 20.54
N ILE A 4 36.02 -37.77 20.25
CA ILE A 4 36.61 -38.09 18.95
C ILE A 4 37.47 -39.34 19.11
N ARG A 5 37.20 -40.34 18.26
CA ARG A 5 37.98 -41.58 18.22
C ARG A 5 38.56 -41.75 16.82
N TRP A 6 39.87 -41.77 16.74
CA TRP A 6 40.60 -42.04 15.50
C TRP A 6 41.42 -43.32 15.65
N LYS A 7 41.43 -44.15 14.61
CA LYS A 7 42.20 -45.39 14.55
C LYS A 7 42.88 -45.48 13.18
N SER A 8 44.19 -45.73 13.18
CA SER A 8 44.99 -46.01 11.99
C SER A 8 45.28 -47.51 11.89
N ASP A 9 45.44 -48.01 10.68
CA ASP A 9 45.85 -49.38 10.36
C ASP A 9 47.37 -49.56 10.33
N GLY A 10 48.14 -48.49 10.56
CA GLY A 10 49.60 -48.55 10.77
C GLY A 10 50.47 -48.40 9.52
N ASN A 11 49.89 -48.12 8.34
CA ASN A 11 50.66 -47.85 7.11
C ASN A 11 50.81 -46.34 6.87
N TYR A 12 51.99 -45.78 7.14
CA TYR A 12 52.23 -44.33 7.20
C TYR A 12 52.28 -43.64 5.82
N GLY A 13 51.72 -42.42 5.74
CA GLY A 13 52.14 -41.39 4.77
C GLY A 13 51.04 -40.56 4.10
N ARG A 14 50.07 -39.99 4.83
CA ARG A 14 49.13 -38.99 4.27
C ARG A 14 48.91 -37.83 5.25
N ALA A 15 48.35 -36.72 4.75
CA ALA A 15 48.27 -35.41 5.41
C ALA A 15 47.50 -35.33 6.75
N GLY A 16 47.05 -36.45 7.32
CA GLY A 16 46.29 -36.48 8.56
C GLY A 16 44.93 -35.78 8.43
N PHE A 17 44.45 -35.19 9.52
CA PHE A 17 43.27 -34.33 9.54
C PHE A 17 43.51 -33.17 10.51
N ARG A 18 42.84 -32.04 10.26
CA ARG A 18 42.78 -30.91 11.19
C ARG A 18 41.36 -30.83 11.73
N ILE A 19 41.23 -30.77 13.05
CA ILE A 19 39.96 -30.46 13.70
C ILE A 19 39.96 -28.97 14.04
N HIS A 20 38.88 -28.31 13.66
CA HIS A 20 38.47 -27.05 14.27
C HIS A 20 37.26 -27.39 15.15
N ALA A 21 37.32 -27.03 16.43
CA ALA A 21 36.25 -27.26 17.37
C ALA A 21 35.86 -25.91 17.95
N ASP A 22 34.63 -25.50 17.70
CA ASP A 22 34.05 -24.29 18.24
C ASP A 22 33.23 -24.64 19.47
N VAL A 23 33.38 -23.85 20.53
CA VAL A 23 32.52 -23.93 21.71
C VAL A 23 31.30 -23.07 21.40
N THR A 24 30.18 -23.70 21.11
CA THR A 24 28.88 -23.01 21.00
C THR A 24 28.26 -22.98 22.39
N ASP A 25 28.20 -21.80 23.01
CA ASP A 25 27.58 -21.61 24.32
C ASP A 25 26.05 -21.62 24.18
N CYS A 26 25.44 -22.80 24.11
CA CYS A 26 24.00 -22.94 23.82
C CYS A 26 23.06 -22.48 24.97
N GLU A 27 23.52 -21.59 25.85
CA GLU A 27 22.79 -21.13 27.03
C GLU A 27 21.99 -19.85 26.74
N CYS A 28 20.67 -20.00 26.64
CA CYS A 28 19.70 -18.91 26.81
C CYS A 28 18.73 -19.20 27.96
N ILE A 29 19.14 -20.09 28.88
CA ILE A 29 18.27 -20.68 29.91
C ILE A 29 17.92 -19.61 30.95
N GLY A 30 16.65 -19.21 30.97
CA GLY A 30 16.09 -18.28 31.94
C GLY A 30 15.45 -17.05 31.30
N GLU A 31 14.62 -16.35 32.08
CA GLU A 31 14.00 -15.11 31.64
C GLU A 31 15.02 -13.96 31.66
N LYS A 32 15.17 -13.29 30.52
CA LYS A 32 15.98 -12.07 30.41
C LYS A 32 15.09 -10.86 30.16
N ILE A 33 15.24 -9.84 31.00
CA ILE A 33 14.51 -8.57 30.88
C ILE A 33 15.34 -7.57 30.08
N ILE A 34 14.71 -6.92 29.12
CA ILE A 34 15.29 -5.92 28.22
C ILE A 34 14.49 -4.65 28.37
N ASN A 35 15.10 -3.65 28.98
CA ASN A 35 14.48 -2.36 29.20
C ASN A 35 14.99 -1.39 28.13
N LEU A 36 14.12 -1.00 27.21
CA LEU A 36 14.42 0.07 26.27
C LEU A 36 14.16 1.42 26.95
N ASP A 37 15.03 2.38 26.69
CA ASP A 37 14.89 3.75 27.17
C ASP A 37 15.56 4.75 26.20
N LYS A 38 15.60 6.02 26.60
CA LYS A 38 16.18 7.09 25.77
C LYS A 38 17.69 6.92 25.48
N TYR A 39 18.40 6.14 26.27
CA TYR A 39 19.84 5.84 26.09
C TYR A 39 20.05 4.50 25.37
N TYR A 40 19.10 3.57 25.52
CA TYR A 40 19.08 2.25 24.91
C TYR A 40 17.77 2.07 24.13
N ASN A 41 17.63 2.81 23.03
CA ASN A 41 16.38 2.88 22.27
C ASN A 41 16.18 1.72 21.28
N ASN A 42 17.17 0.84 21.18
CA ASN A 42 17.12 -0.38 20.41
C ASN A 42 17.89 -1.49 21.13
N ALA A 43 17.50 -2.73 20.87
CA ALA A 43 18.18 -3.93 21.33
C ALA A 43 18.05 -5.01 20.26
N ALA A 44 19.07 -5.85 20.12
CA ALA A 44 18.97 -7.08 19.35
C ALA A 44 19.01 -8.27 20.30
N ILE A 45 18.09 -9.21 20.11
CA ILE A 45 18.12 -10.51 20.78
C ILE A 45 18.14 -11.61 19.74
N SER A 46 18.84 -12.68 20.08
CA SER A 46 18.95 -13.82 19.22
C SER A 46 19.15 -15.06 20.08
N PRO A 47 18.47 -16.18 19.77
CA PRO A 47 18.91 -17.49 20.22
C PRO A 47 20.19 -17.95 19.49
N SER A 48 20.57 -17.28 18.40
CA SER A 48 21.71 -17.66 17.55
C SER A 48 23.02 -17.13 18.11
N ILE A 49 24.07 -17.91 17.94
CA ILE A 49 25.45 -17.51 18.25
C ILE A 49 26.22 -17.52 16.93
N GLY A 50 26.43 -16.33 16.38
CA GLY A 50 26.88 -16.21 14.99
C GLY A 50 25.76 -16.58 14.04
N ASP A 51 26.02 -17.56 13.17
CA ASP A 51 25.14 -17.86 12.02
C ASP A 51 24.01 -18.86 12.33
N TYR A 52 23.92 -19.42 13.54
CA TYR A 52 22.86 -20.39 13.87
C TYR A 52 22.61 -20.52 15.37
N TYR A 53 21.43 -21.05 15.72
CA TYR A 53 21.06 -21.41 17.09
C TYR A 53 21.15 -22.93 17.35
N CYS A 54 21.34 -23.32 18.62
CA CYS A 54 21.51 -24.73 19.00
C CYS A 54 20.17 -25.50 19.07
N PRO A 55 20.19 -26.85 18.94
CA PRO A 55 19.06 -27.70 19.31
C PRO A 55 18.77 -27.66 20.82
N GLY A 56 17.50 -27.85 21.21
CA GLY A 56 17.08 -27.98 22.61
C GLY A 56 17.10 -26.69 23.43
N MET A 57 17.05 -25.53 22.79
CA MET A 57 17.03 -24.22 23.46
C MET A 57 15.61 -23.88 23.92
N ASP A 58 15.49 -23.27 25.10
CA ASP A 58 14.25 -22.68 25.64
C ASP A 58 14.64 -21.29 26.17
N CYS A 59 14.42 -20.27 25.33
CA CYS A 59 14.81 -18.90 25.60
C CYS A 59 13.57 -18.06 25.91
N GLN A 60 13.66 -17.24 26.95
CA GLN A 60 12.57 -16.35 27.34
C GLN A 60 13.10 -14.92 27.51
N TRP A 61 12.47 -13.98 26.81
CA TRP A 61 12.77 -12.56 26.92
C TRP A 61 11.53 -11.77 27.28
N THR A 62 11.68 -10.78 28.14
CA THR A 62 10.66 -9.78 28.43
C THR A 62 11.19 -8.43 27.97
N ILE A 63 10.55 -7.82 26.98
CA ILE A 63 10.92 -6.51 26.46
C ILE A 63 9.96 -5.46 27.01
N THR A 64 10.51 -4.41 27.60
CA THR A 64 9.76 -3.26 28.09
C THR A 64 10.21 -2.00 27.35
N ALA A 65 9.27 -1.08 27.16
CA ALA A 65 9.51 0.24 26.58
C ALA A 65 8.88 1.32 27.47
N PRO A 66 9.29 2.59 27.33
CA PRO A 66 8.69 3.68 28.09
C PRO A 66 7.18 3.79 27.84
N GLU A 67 6.43 4.32 28.79
CA GLU A 67 5.00 4.62 28.59
C GLU A 67 4.81 5.57 27.40
N ASN A 68 3.63 5.49 26.76
CA ASN A 68 3.29 6.28 25.57
C ASN A 68 4.27 6.06 24.40
N SER A 69 4.77 4.84 24.26
CA SER A 69 5.57 4.43 23.12
C SER A 69 4.89 3.32 22.31
N ILE A 70 5.35 3.18 21.07
CA ILE A 70 5.10 1.99 20.26
C ILE A 70 6.38 1.18 20.25
N LEU A 71 6.33 -0.02 20.82
CA LEU A 71 7.39 -1.01 20.70
C LEU A 71 7.28 -1.66 19.33
N ILE A 72 8.38 -1.75 18.61
CA ILE A 72 8.47 -2.29 17.26
C ILE A 72 9.45 -3.47 17.31
N LEU A 73 8.99 -4.64 16.88
CA LEU A 73 9.87 -5.79 16.65
C LEU A 73 10.07 -6.00 15.14
N GLU A 74 11.32 -6.12 14.73
CA GLU A 74 11.75 -6.57 13.41
C GLU A 74 12.31 -7.99 13.58
N LEU A 75 11.68 -8.98 12.94
CA LEU A 75 12.14 -10.36 12.97
C LEU A 75 13.11 -10.57 11.79
N ASN A 76 14.19 -11.31 11.98
CA ASN A 76 15.16 -11.56 10.92
C ASN A 76 15.61 -13.01 10.96
N GLY A 77 15.76 -13.61 9.78
CA GLY A 77 16.16 -15.01 9.63
C GLY A 77 15.02 -16.01 9.87
N ASP A 78 15.31 -17.30 9.83
CA ASP A 78 14.34 -18.39 9.74
C ASP A 78 14.47 -19.42 10.87
N LEU A 79 13.32 -20.00 11.26
CA LEU A 79 13.27 -21.21 12.08
C LEU A 79 13.64 -22.46 11.27
N ARG A 80 14.38 -23.39 11.87
CA ARG A 80 14.88 -24.62 11.22
C ARG A 80 13.75 -25.41 10.56
N GLY A 81 13.88 -25.56 9.24
CA GLY A 81 13.04 -26.43 8.40
C GLY A 81 11.55 -26.08 8.34
N GLN A 82 11.12 -24.89 8.77
CA GLN A 82 9.71 -24.49 8.65
C GLN A 82 9.32 -24.01 7.25
N CYS A 83 10.26 -23.49 6.44
CA CYS A 83 9.90 -22.62 5.31
C CYS A 83 9.92 -23.29 3.92
N PHE A 84 10.71 -24.35 3.72
CA PHE A 84 10.96 -24.90 2.37
C PHE A 84 10.52 -26.34 2.15
N SER A 85 10.16 -27.08 3.22
CA SER A 85 9.77 -28.48 3.07
C SER A 85 8.38 -28.76 3.64
N LYS A 86 7.51 -29.35 2.80
CA LYS A 86 6.24 -29.97 3.21
C LYS A 86 6.42 -31.13 4.21
N THR A 87 7.66 -31.54 4.49
CA THR A 87 7.96 -32.54 5.50
C THR A 87 8.22 -31.87 6.84
N ASN A 88 7.33 -32.13 7.81
CA ASN A 88 7.48 -31.90 9.26
C ASN A 88 8.70 -31.05 9.64
N GLY A 89 8.49 -29.74 9.83
CA GLY A 89 9.50 -28.83 10.35
C GLY A 89 10.12 -29.37 11.65
N PHE A 90 11.26 -28.83 12.06
CA PHE A 90 12.00 -29.38 13.20
C PHE A 90 11.21 -29.34 14.51
N GLY A 91 10.10 -28.60 14.56
CA GLY A 91 9.29 -28.40 15.77
C GLY A 91 9.77 -27.20 16.57
N ASP A 92 10.66 -26.40 15.99
CA ASP A 92 11.08 -25.11 16.54
C ASP A 92 9.88 -24.15 16.50
N SER A 93 9.80 -23.23 17.47
CA SER A 93 8.69 -22.29 17.58
C SER A 93 9.13 -20.98 18.21
N LEU A 94 8.54 -19.88 17.72
CA LEU A 94 8.58 -18.58 18.37
C LEU A 94 7.16 -18.18 18.77
N GLU A 95 7.03 -17.65 19.97
CA GLU A 95 5.81 -17.05 20.48
C GLU A 95 6.12 -15.65 21.00
N ILE A 96 5.38 -14.66 20.53
CA ILE A 96 5.46 -13.26 20.99
C ILE A 96 4.09 -12.92 21.58
N SER A 97 4.03 -12.41 22.79
CA SER A 97 2.77 -12.06 23.44
C SER A 97 2.84 -10.73 24.17
N ASP A 98 1.79 -9.93 24.04
CA ASP A 98 1.55 -8.72 24.83
C ASP A 98 0.61 -8.97 26.02
N GLY A 99 0.33 -10.25 26.33
CA GLY A 99 -0.60 -10.71 27.35
C GLY A 99 -2.07 -10.77 26.91
N ALA A 100 -2.46 -10.06 25.85
CA ALA A 100 -3.82 -10.10 25.29
C ALA A 100 -3.86 -10.90 23.98
N THR A 101 -2.81 -10.78 23.19
CA THR A 101 -2.62 -11.39 21.89
C THR A 101 -1.35 -12.23 21.89
N THR A 102 -1.34 -13.24 21.04
CA THR A 102 -0.19 -14.14 20.87
C THR A 102 0.07 -14.27 19.38
N TYR A 103 1.27 -13.89 18.97
CA TYR A 103 1.78 -13.99 17.62
C TYR A 103 2.77 -15.17 17.52
N LYS A 104 2.57 -16.03 16.52
CA LYS A 104 3.40 -17.21 16.25
C LYS A 104 3.78 -17.20 14.78
N PRO A 105 4.95 -16.63 14.40
CA PRO A 105 5.35 -16.63 13.00
C PRO A 105 5.49 -18.07 12.51
N GLN A 106 4.97 -18.33 11.31
CA GLN A 106 4.99 -19.67 10.73
C GLN A 106 6.15 -19.87 9.74
N CYS A 107 6.66 -18.81 9.10
CA CYS A 107 7.66 -18.92 8.02
C CYS A 107 8.53 -17.65 7.81
N ALA A 108 9.63 -17.88 7.08
CA ALA A 108 10.64 -16.94 6.58
C ALA A 108 10.11 -15.63 6.00
N TYR A 109 9.05 -15.78 5.21
CA TYR A 109 8.52 -14.70 4.38
C TYR A 109 7.66 -13.70 5.17
N ASP A 110 7.31 -14.02 6.42
CA ASP A 110 6.68 -13.08 7.36
C ASP A 110 7.69 -12.13 8.03
N HIS A 111 9.00 -12.33 7.83
CA HIS A 111 10.03 -11.68 8.67
C HIS A 111 10.34 -10.23 8.28
N THR A 112 9.97 -9.75 7.10
CA THR A 112 10.12 -8.30 6.80
C THR A 112 9.03 -7.45 7.46
N ALA A 113 8.01 -8.06 8.07
CA ALA A 113 6.93 -7.34 8.73
C ALA A 113 7.41 -6.80 10.08
N LEU A 114 7.30 -5.48 10.27
CA LEU A 114 7.36 -4.92 11.61
C LEU A 114 6.14 -5.33 12.41
N LEU A 115 6.36 -5.74 13.65
CA LEU A 115 5.30 -6.04 14.61
C LEU A 115 5.20 -4.88 15.61
N PRO A 116 4.21 -3.98 15.47
CA PRO A 116 4.05 -2.84 16.36
C PRO A 116 3.13 -3.16 17.55
N PHE A 117 3.51 -2.71 18.74
CA PHE A 117 2.77 -2.93 19.98
C PHE A 117 2.68 -1.62 20.78
N TYR A 118 1.46 -1.13 21.03
CA TYR A 118 1.24 0.15 21.70
C TYR A 118 1.17 0.03 23.23
N ASN A 119 2.08 0.68 23.94
CA ASN A 119 2.10 0.74 25.40
C ASN A 119 2.05 -0.65 26.07
N LYS A 120 2.84 -1.60 25.53
CA LYS A 120 2.89 -2.98 25.98
C LYS A 120 4.31 -3.37 26.39
N ASN A 121 4.36 -4.28 27.35
CA ASN A 121 5.52 -5.15 27.56
C ASN A 121 5.27 -6.44 26.81
N LEU A 122 6.31 -6.99 26.19
CA LEU A 122 6.21 -8.21 25.41
C LEU A 122 6.96 -9.34 26.08
N SER A 123 6.34 -10.51 26.14
CA SER A 123 7.00 -11.77 26.43
C SER A 123 7.30 -12.48 25.12
N ILE A 124 8.53 -12.92 24.95
CA ILE A 124 9.01 -13.65 23.78
C ILE A 124 9.54 -14.98 24.25
N ASN A 125 8.98 -16.06 23.73
CA ASN A 125 9.37 -17.43 24.05
C ASN A 125 9.83 -18.13 22.78
N PHE A 126 11.09 -18.53 22.75
CA PHE A 126 11.68 -19.29 21.66
C PHE A 126 12.02 -20.69 22.15
N LYS A 127 11.59 -21.69 21.38
CA LYS A 127 11.92 -23.09 21.64
C LYS A 127 12.50 -23.74 20.39
N SER A 128 13.66 -24.36 20.52
CA SER A 128 14.22 -25.19 19.45
C SER A 128 14.12 -26.66 19.84
N SER A 129 13.83 -27.51 18.86
CA SER A 129 13.78 -28.96 19.04
C SER A 129 15.15 -29.55 19.37
N ASP A 130 15.15 -30.67 20.10
CA ASP A 130 16.36 -31.47 20.40
C ASP A 130 16.95 -32.16 19.15
N ARG A 131 16.32 -32.02 17.98
CA ARG A 131 16.80 -32.66 16.75
C ARG A 131 18.10 -32.00 16.31
N ILE A 132 19.14 -32.83 16.21
CA ILE A 132 20.46 -32.44 15.76
C ILE A 132 20.44 -32.14 14.26
N VAL A 133 21.04 -31.02 13.87
CA VAL A 133 21.28 -30.63 12.48
C VAL A 133 22.27 -31.60 11.84
N LYS A 134 21.90 -32.19 10.71
CA LYS A 134 22.71 -33.12 9.91
C LYS A 134 23.36 -32.42 8.71
N HIS A 135 22.72 -31.39 8.18
CA HIS A 135 23.19 -30.66 7.00
C HIS A 135 23.20 -29.16 7.26
N GLN A 136 24.14 -28.42 6.65
CA GLN A 136 24.30 -26.98 6.90
C GLN A 136 23.06 -26.16 6.49
N ASP A 137 22.30 -26.62 5.50
CA ASP A 137 21.02 -26.04 5.06
C ASP A 137 19.86 -26.29 6.05
N GLU A 138 20.06 -27.13 7.07
CA GLU A 138 19.12 -27.29 8.18
C GLU A 138 19.42 -26.32 9.35
N ASN A 139 20.48 -25.49 9.24
CA ASN A 139 20.76 -24.45 10.23
C ASN A 139 19.71 -23.35 10.13
N GLY A 140 19.23 -22.91 11.29
CA GLY A 140 18.34 -21.75 11.42
C GLY A 140 19.11 -20.63 12.06
N TYR A 141 18.97 -19.43 11.50
CA TYR A 141 19.44 -18.18 12.08
C TYR A 141 18.21 -17.37 12.39
N PHE A 142 18.07 -16.87 13.61
CA PHE A 142 16.96 -16.00 13.95
C PHE A 142 17.44 -14.86 14.86
N ASP A 143 17.07 -13.63 14.57
CA ASP A 143 17.25 -12.47 15.44
C ASP A 143 15.98 -11.61 15.49
N ILE A 144 15.80 -10.92 16.61
CA ILE A 144 14.75 -9.95 16.81
C ILE A 144 15.42 -8.64 17.17
N LYS A 145 15.21 -7.61 16.35
CA LYS A 145 15.54 -6.24 16.73
C LYS A 145 14.31 -5.61 17.33
N ALA A 146 14.45 -5.17 18.57
CA ALA A 146 13.45 -4.36 19.25
C ALA A 146 13.89 -2.90 19.21
N SER A 147 12.95 -2.01 18.90
CA SER A 147 13.12 -0.57 19.01
C SER A 147 11.80 0.05 19.47
N TYR A 148 11.79 1.31 19.87
CA TYR A 148 10.53 1.98 20.18
C TYR A 148 10.44 3.37 19.58
N VAL A 149 9.20 3.80 19.37
CA VAL A 149 8.85 5.15 18.94
C VAL A 149 8.21 5.88 20.10
N ASP A 150 8.86 6.95 20.57
CA ASP A 150 8.29 7.85 21.58
C ASP A 150 7.21 8.74 20.96
N LEU A 151 5.93 8.50 21.30
CA LEU A 151 4.83 9.31 20.75
C LEU A 151 4.86 10.75 21.25
N VAL A 152 5.45 11.02 22.41
CA VAL A 152 5.62 12.40 22.92
C VAL A 152 6.56 13.18 22.01
N SER A 153 7.65 12.54 21.56
CA SER A 153 8.58 13.15 20.60
C SER A 153 7.92 13.45 19.25
N LEU A 154 6.93 12.64 18.83
CA LEU A 154 6.19 12.82 17.59
C LEU A 154 5.14 13.94 17.68
N LYS A 155 4.53 14.18 18.85
CA LYS A 155 3.50 15.23 19.01
C LYS A 155 3.95 16.60 18.50
N ASN A 156 5.21 16.96 18.75
CA ASN A 156 5.78 18.24 18.30
C ASN A 156 6.04 18.33 16.79
N LYS A 157 6.04 17.19 16.10
CA LYS A 157 6.28 17.06 14.65
C LYS A 157 5.04 16.57 13.89
N ASN A 158 3.93 16.39 14.60
CA ASN A 158 2.71 15.88 14.04
C ASN A 158 1.92 17.01 13.37
N THR A 159 1.56 16.80 12.12
CA THR A 159 0.65 17.71 11.41
C THR A 159 -0.76 17.15 11.45
N VAL A 160 -1.71 17.97 11.89
CA VAL A 160 -3.12 17.59 11.92
C VAL A 160 -3.82 18.22 10.71
N ARG A 161 -4.50 17.39 9.91
CA ARG A 161 -5.32 17.79 8.76
C ARG A 161 -6.77 17.42 9.03
N PHE A 162 -7.66 18.40 8.93
CA PHE A 162 -9.08 18.22 9.16
C PHE A 162 -9.84 18.00 7.86
N PHE A 163 -10.78 17.06 7.87
CA PHE A 163 -11.83 16.89 6.87
C PHE A 163 -13.04 17.68 7.34
N ASN A 164 -13.49 18.63 6.54
CA ASN A 164 -14.59 19.52 6.87
C ASN A 164 -15.85 19.20 6.05
N ASP A 165 -15.71 18.60 4.87
CA ASP A 165 -16.83 18.10 4.08
C ASP A 165 -16.82 16.56 3.99
N SER A 166 -18.00 16.00 3.88
CA SER A 166 -18.25 14.62 3.50
C SER A 166 -17.55 14.21 2.19
N THR A 167 -17.35 15.11 1.22
CA THR A 167 -16.63 14.85 -0.04
C THR A 167 -15.11 14.93 0.10
N ASP A 168 -14.59 15.39 1.25
CA ASP A 168 -13.16 15.55 1.42
C ASP A 168 -12.46 14.18 1.32
N SER A 169 -11.36 14.18 0.58
CA SER A 169 -10.49 13.03 0.38
C SER A 169 -9.04 13.49 0.27
N VAL A 170 -8.10 12.60 0.55
CA VAL A 170 -6.69 12.85 0.30
C VAL A 170 -6.06 11.61 -0.28
N PHE A 171 -5.16 11.84 -1.24
CA PHE A 171 -4.37 10.80 -1.86
C PHE A 171 -2.90 11.20 -1.80
N PHE A 172 -2.06 10.34 -1.25
CA PHE A 172 -0.64 10.61 -1.10
C PHE A 172 0.18 9.33 -1.15
N THR A 173 1.49 9.48 -1.32
CA THR A 173 2.46 8.39 -1.18
C THR A 173 3.23 8.53 0.12
N THR A 174 3.73 7.42 0.67
CA THR A 174 4.56 7.44 1.89
C THR A 174 5.85 8.23 1.68
N SER A 175 6.35 8.30 0.44
CA SER A 175 7.49 9.16 0.06
C SER A 175 7.18 10.65 0.23
N ALA A 176 5.98 11.11 -0.11
CA ALA A 176 5.58 12.51 0.10
C ALA A 176 5.49 12.86 1.59
N LEU A 177 5.09 11.90 2.42
CA LEU A 177 5.09 12.09 3.88
C LEU A 177 6.51 12.30 4.42
N LYS A 178 7.51 11.54 3.94
CA LYS A 178 8.91 11.65 4.40
C LYS A 178 9.47 13.07 4.28
N GLU A 179 9.12 13.77 3.20
CA GLU A 179 9.61 15.12 2.93
C GLU A 179 8.95 16.17 3.82
N GLU A 180 7.71 15.92 4.25
CA GLU A 180 6.92 16.91 4.97
C GLU A 180 6.82 16.64 6.49
N PHE A 181 6.66 15.38 6.93
CA PHE A 181 6.30 15.03 8.31
C PHE A 181 6.86 13.68 8.79
N SER A 182 7.21 13.56 10.08
CA SER A 182 7.43 12.26 10.73
C SER A 182 6.12 11.55 11.09
N SER A 183 5.03 12.31 11.23
CA SER A 183 3.69 11.80 11.45
C SER A 183 2.65 12.79 10.97
N VAL A 184 1.52 12.28 10.46
CA VAL A 184 0.37 13.11 10.09
C VAL A 184 -0.90 12.50 10.67
N THR A 185 -1.76 13.33 11.23
CA THR A 185 -3.07 12.93 11.77
C THR A 185 -4.16 13.51 10.90
N PHE A 186 -5.00 12.66 10.38
CA PHE A 186 -6.20 13.02 9.64
C PHE A 186 -7.39 12.90 10.59
N ALA A 187 -8.18 13.94 10.74
CA ALA A 187 -9.29 13.97 11.69
C ALA A 187 -10.56 14.53 11.05
N LEU A 188 -11.71 14.00 11.46
CA LEU A 188 -13.01 14.57 11.13
C LEU A 188 -13.25 15.84 11.94
N SER A 189 -13.82 16.87 11.32
CA SER A 189 -14.33 18.04 12.03
C SER A 189 -15.53 17.64 12.92
N ASN A 190 -15.89 18.53 13.86
CA ASN A 190 -17.05 18.30 14.73
C ASN A 190 -18.36 18.11 13.93
N GLU A 191 -18.47 18.74 12.76
CA GLU A 191 -19.64 18.66 11.87
C GLU A 191 -19.78 17.27 11.24
N LEU A 192 -18.68 16.53 11.12
CA LEU A 192 -18.62 15.17 10.59
C LEU A 192 -18.58 14.10 11.68
N SER A 193 -18.87 14.43 12.95
CA SER A 193 -18.82 13.50 14.09
C SER A 193 -19.71 12.26 13.97
N SER A 194 -20.73 12.29 13.10
CA SER A 194 -21.60 11.14 12.79
C SER A 194 -21.08 10.28 11.63
N LYS A 195 -19.99 10.70 10.97
CA LYS A 195 -19.39 10.04 9.82
C LYS A 195 -18.16 9.23 10.25
N LYS A 196 -17.59 8.46 9.33
CA LYS A 196 -16.41 7.64 9.59
C LYS A 196 -15.27 8.09 8.68
N LEU A 197 -14.04 7.94 9.14
CA LEU A 197 -12.86 8.14 8.31
C LEU A 197 -12.36 6.79 7.83
N GLN A 198 -12.09 6.64 6.53
CA GLN A 198 -11.56 5.40 5.96
C GLN A 198 -10.18 5.65 5.35
N LEU A 199 -9.26 4.71 5.56
CA LEU A 199 -7.95 4.67 4.93
C LEU A 199 -7.80 3.39 4.14
N TYR A 200 -7.46 3.51 2.86
CA TYR A 200 -7.11 2.42 1.95
C TYR A 200 -5.60 2.46 1.71
N ALA A 201 -4.91 1.40 2.10
CA ALA A 201 -3.52 1.17 1.69
C ALA A 201 -3.51 0.51 0.31
N ILE A 202 -2.65 1.01 -0.58
CA ILE A 202 -2.54 0.50 -1.94
C ILE A 202 -1.05 0.25 -2.23
N SER A 203 -0.72 -1.00 -2.56
CA SER A 203 0.65 -1.35 -2.97
C SER A 203 0.99 -0.65 -4.28
N THR A 204 2.15 0.01 -4.35
CA THR A 204 2.63 0.58 -5.62
C THR A 204 3.50 -0.39 -6.41
N GLU A 205 3.87 -1.51 -5.79
CA GLU A 205 4.87 -2.45 -6.31
C GLU A 205 4.39 -3.89 -6.31
N ASP A 206 5.08 -4.68 -7.12
CA ASP A 206 4.85 -6.12 -7.27
C ASP A 206 5.32 -6.91 -6.03
N SER A 207 6.24 -6.35 -5.23
CA SER A 207 6.77 -7.01 -4.04
C SER A 207 6.41 -6.25 -2.76
N LEU A 208 5.74 -6.94 -1.84
CA LEU A 208 5.43 -6.43 -0.51
C LEU A 208 6.63 -6.53 0.46
N SER A 209 7.67 -7.29 0.10
CA SER A 209 8.83 -7.59 0.96
C SER A 209 9.69 -6.37 1.29
N SER A 210 9.38 -5.23 0.69
CA SER A 210 10.20 -4.04 0.73
C SER A 210 9.40 -2.79 1.08
N ILE A 211 8.10 -2.95 1.36
CA ILE A 211 7.23 -1.83 1.73
C ILE A 211 7.72 -1.19 3.02
N ASP A 212 7.73 0.14 2.98
CA ASP A 212 8.14 0.97 4.09
C ASP A 212 7.49 0.57 5.42
N ASN A 213 8.25 0.81 6.48
CA ASN A 213 7.88 0.61 7.88
C ASN A 213 6.80 1.59 8.34
N VAL A 214 5.65 1.68 7.67
CA VAL A 214 4.60 2.67 8.01
C VAL A 214 3.61 2.07 9.00
N LEU A 215 3.37 2.81 10.08
CA LEU A 215 2.40 2.48 11.10
C LEU A 215 1.14 3.30 10.91
N ILE A 216 -0.01 2.66 11.09
CA ILE A 216 -1.32 3.30 10.99
C ILE A 216 -2.05 3.10 12.31
N MET A 217 -2.46 4.21 12.92
CA MET A 217 -3.23 4.25 14.16
C MET A 217 -4.64 4.73 13.88
N ASP A 218 -5.63 4.04 14.41
CA ASP A 218 -6.97 4.61 14.62
C ASP A 218 -6.93 5.43 15.90
N GLY A 219 -7.04 6.75 15.79
CA GLY A 219 -6.84 7.68 16.89
C GLY A 219 -5.80 8.74 16.58
N ASP A 220 -5.46 9.51 17.62
CA ASP A 220 -4.34 10.46 17.60
C ASP A 220 -3.17 9.94 18.46
N LEU A 221 -2.07 10.68 18.50
CA LEU A 221 -0.87 10.31 19.28
C LEU A 221 -1.09 10.30 20.82
N SER A 222 -2.24 10.75 21.31
CA SER A 222 -2.61 10.75 22.73
C SER A 222 -3.62 9.65 23.07
N ASN A 223 -4.40 9.18 22.09
CA ASN A 223 -5.47 8.22 22.26
C ASN A 223 -5.51 7.25 21.06
N VAL A 224 -4.74 6.17 21.16
CA VAL A 224 -4.65 5.13 20.12
C VAL A 224 -5.67 4.03 20.42
N ALA A 225 -6.72 3.93 19.59
CA ALA A 225 -7.75 2.90 19.70
C ALA A 225 -7.28 1.57 19.12
N SER A 226 -6.62 1.60 17.96
CA SER A 226 -5.97 0.43 17.36
C SER A 226 -4.72 0.81 16.57
N LEU A 227 -3.84 -0.17 16.35
CA LEU A 227 -2.56 0.00 15.67
C LEU A 227 -2.35 -1.17 14.71
N THR A 228 -1.91 -0.87 13.49
CA THR A 228 -1.55 -1.86 12.47
C THR A 228 -0.36 -1.37 11.66
N SER A 229 0.37 -2.29 11.02
CA SER A 229 1.35 -1.91 10.00
C SER A 229 0.68 -1.80 8.63
N ILE A 230 1.29 -1.05 7.73
CA ILE A 230 0.87 -1.03 6.32
C ILE A 230 1.08 -2.39 5.63
N TYR A 231 2.11 -3.13 6.06
CA TYR A 231 2.40 -4.46 5.56
C TYR A 231 1.20 -5.39 5.82
N ASP A 232 0.66 -5.40 7.04
CA ASP A 232 -0.48 -6.24 7.41
C ASP A 232 -1.73 -5.96 6.55
N LEU A 233 -1.93 -4.70 6.16
CA LEU A 233 -3.05 -4.30 5.30
C LEU A 233 -2.89 -4.80 3.86
N LEU A 234 -1.64 -4.88 3.38
CA LEU A 234 -1.33 -5.21 1.99
C LEU A 234 -1.06 -6.71 1.78
N HIS A 235 -0.54 -7.41 2.80
CA HIS A 235 -0.09 -8.81 2.71
C HIS A 235 -1.18 -9.80 2.29
N ASN A 236 -2.46 -9.48 2.53
CA ASN A 236 -3.56 -10.43 2.37
C ASN A 236 -4.68 -9.98 1.41
N ALA A 237 -4.46 -8.92 0.62
CA ALA A 237 -5.55 -8.23 -0.06
C ALA A 237 -5.33 -8.09 -1.58
N THR A 238 -6.07 -8.88 -2.36
CA THR A 238 -6.30 -8.59 -3.80
C THR A 238 -7.23 -7.39 -4.00
N VAL A 239 -8.00 -7.02 -2.96
CA VAL A 239 -8.90 -5.87 -2.91
C VAL A 239 -8.55 -5.08 -1.66
N ALA A 240 -8.18 -3.80 -1.82
CA ALA A 240 -7.84 -2.92 -0.71
C ALA A 240 -9.03 -2.79 0.26
N ARG A 241 -8.91 -3.40 1.44
CA ARG A 241 -9.89 -3.22 2.51
C ARG A 241 -9.52 -1.98 3.32
N PRO A 242 -10.48 -1.08 3.58
CA PRO A 242 -10.15 0.08 4.38
C PRO A 242 -10.01 -0.27 5.84
N ILE A 243 -9.14 0.45 6.52
CA ILE A 243 -9.29 0.70 7.95
C ILE A 243 -10.41 1.73 8.08
N THR A 244 -11.45 1.39 8.83
CA THR A 244 -12.49 2.34 9.20
C THR A 244 -12.25 2.80 10.63
N SER A 245 -11.96 4.09 10.79
CA SER A 245 -11.69 4.69 12.08
C SER A 245 -12.92 4.66 12.97
N THR A 246 -12.72 4.19 14.21
CA THR A 246 -13.70 4.23 15.30
C THR A 246 -13.57 5.51 16.14
N SER A 247 -12.40 6.14 16.10
CA SER A 247 -12.12 7.38 16.83
C SER A 247 -12.50 8.67 16.07
N GLY A 248 -12.74 8.56 14.75
CA GLY A 248 -12.88 9.71 13.87
C GLY A 248 -11.54 10.34 13.44
N SER A 249 -10.41 9.73 13.81
CA SER A 249 -9.08 10.11 13.36
C SER A 249 -8.21 8.92 12.97
N ILE A 250 -7.28 9.17 12.05
CA ILE A 250 -6.26 8.20 11.64
C ILE A 250 -4.91 8.91 11.65
N THR A 251 -3.96 8.40 12.42
CA THR A 251 -2.57 8.87 12.41
C THR A 251 -1.68 7.91 11.63
N VAL A 252 -0.95 8.44 10.66
CA VAL A 252 0.08 7.72 9.91
C VAL A 252 1.45 8.13 10.47
N VAL A 253 2.26 7.15 10.86
CA VAL A 253 3.58 7.37 11.47
C VAL A 253 4.67 6.69 10.66
N LEU A 254 5.76 7.44 10.45
CA LEU A 254 7.00 6.96 9.85
C LEU A 254 8.06 6.84 10.97
N PRO A 255 8.21 5.64 11.59
CA PRO A 255 9.10 5.40 12.71
C PRO A 255 10.58 5.63 12.36
N ASP A 256 10.99 5.28 11.14
CA ASP A 256 12.32 5.57 10.61
C ASP A 256 12.21 6.13 9.19
N THR A 257 12.69 7.37 8.99
CA THR A 257 12.69 8.02 7.69
C THR A 257 13.91 7.64 6.84
N SER A 258 14.94 7.03 7.43
CA SER A 258 16.23 6.78 6.76
C SER A 258 16.20 5.60 5.78
N SER A 259 15.27 4.66 5.97
CA SER A 259 15.21 3.37 5.27
C SER A 259 14.06 3.21 4.28
N ILE A 260 13.27 4.25 4.01
CA ILE A 260 12.19 4.21 3.02
C ILE A 260 12.78 3.91 1.63
N ARG A 261 12.54 2.69 1.15
CA ARG A 261 13.00 2.21 -0.16
C ARG A 261 11.85 2.14 -1.16
N HIS A 262 10.63 1.91 -0.70
CA HIS A 262 9.49 1.62 -1.56
C HIS A 262 8.23 2.28 -1.04
N SER A 263 7.69 3.19 -1.84
CA SER A 263 6.53 3.97 -1.41
C SER A 263 5.25 3.13 -1.48
N ALA A 264 4.38 3.24 -0.49
CA ALA A 264 2.99 2.85 -0.65
C ALA A 264 2.14 4.07 -1.00
N ALA A 265 1.02 3.85 -1.68
CA ALA A 265 0.01 4.88 -1.86
C ALA A 265 -1.09 4.70 -0.81
N MET A 266 -1.60 5.81 -0.31
CA MET A 266 -2.71 5.84 0.63
C MET A 266 -3.82 6.72 0.07
N PHE A 267 -5.04 6.24 0.18
CA PHE A 267 -6.23 7.00 -0.11
C PHE A 267 -7.08 7.07 1.14
N LEU A 268 -7.34 8.29 1.64
CA LEU A 268 -8.27 8.49 2.75
C LEU A 268 -9.48 9.27 2.27
N LYS A 269 -10.65 8.90 2.79
CA LYS A 269 -11.91 9.57 2.51
C LYS A 269 -12.83 9.55 3.73
N VAL A 270 -13.75 10.50 3.76
CA VAL A 270 -14.90 10.42 4.67
C VAL A 270 -15.90 9.41 4.10
N PHE A 271 -16.29 8.46 4.94
CA PHE A 271 -17.36 7.51 4.66
C PHE A 271 -18.67 8.03 5.24
N ASP A 272 -19.69 8.06 4.40
CA ASP A 272 -20.99 8.63 4.71
C ASP A 272 -22.11 7.68 4.29
N ASP A 273 -22.81 7.08 5.27
CA ASP A 273 -23.95 6.16 5.06
C ASP A 273 -25.10 6.74 4.21
N SER A 274 -25.15 8.07 4.04
CA SER A 274 -26.13 8.73 3.18
C SER A 274 -25.70 8.83 1.72
N ARG A 275 -24.45 8.48 1.39
CA ARG A 275 -23.85 8.60 0.05
C ARG A 275 -23.12 7.33 -0.40
N ASP A 276 -22.55 6.58 0.54
CA ASP A 276 -21.78 5.37 0.30
C ASP A 276 -22.63 4.12 0.56
N CYS A 277 -22.41 3.09 -0.25
CA CYS A 277 -23.20 1.87 -0.20
C CYS A 277 -22.54 0.73 0.58
N SER A 278 -21.21 0.70 0.61
CA SER A 278 -20.45 -0.37 1.24
C SER A 278 -19.17 0.17 1.85
N GLU A 279 -18.94 -0.17 3.11
CA GLU A 279 -17.69 0.16 3.79
C GLU A 279 -16.50 -0.63 3.23
N ALA A 280 -16.71 -1.87 2.80
CA ALA A 280 -15.60 -2.80 2.54
C ALA A 280 -15.05 -2.76 1.10
N ASN A 281 -15.90 -2.47 0.10
CA ASN A 281 -15.60 -2.77 -1.31
C ASN A 281 -15.85 -1.59 -2.25
N SER A 282 -15.58 -0.36 -1.83
CA SER A 282 -15.85 0.84 -2.64
C SER A 282 -14.61 1.42 -3.35
N VAL A 283 -13.42 0.83 -3.20
CA VAL A 283 -12.18 1.32 -3.82
C VAL A 283 -11.45 0.17 -4.50
N PHE A 284 -11.08 0.37 -5.76
CA PHE A 284 -10.27 -0.55 -6.54
C PHE A 284 -9.04 0.18 -7.07
N SER A 285 -7.88 -0.45 -6.96
CA SER A 285 -6.64 0.07 -7.54
C SER A 285 -6.31 -0.63 -8.85
N ALA A 286 -5.86 0.14 -9.84
CA ALA A 286 -5.27 -0.44 -11.04
C ALA A 286 -4.01 -1.23 -10.67
N PRO A 287 -3.80 -2.44 -11.23
CA PRO A 287 -2.57 -3.18 -10.99
C PRO A 287 -1.36 -2.45 -11.60
N PRO A 288 -0.14 -2.87 -11.24
CA PRO A 288 1.09 -2.43 -11.90
C PRO A 288 1.08 -2.62 -13.43
N CYS A 289 1.99 -1.94 -14.14
CA CYS A 289 1.97 -1.88 -15.60
C CYS A 289 2.09 -3.27 -16.25
N GLY A 290 1.22 -3.56 -17.21
CA GLY A 290 1.24 -4.81 -17.98
C GLY A 290 0.23 -5.85 -17.48
N ASP A 291 -0.24 -5.72 -16.25
CA ASP A 291 -1.29 -6.57 -15.71
C ASP A 291 -2.68 -5.99 -15.99
N THR A 292 -3.62 -6.91 -16.19
CA THR A 292 -5.02 -6.58 -16.42
C THR A 292 -5.85 -7.28 -15.35
N PHE A 293 -6.56 -6.49 -14.55
CA PHE A 293 -7.41 -6.99 -13.49
C PHE A 293 -8.87 -6.93 -13.94
N GLN A 294 -9.51 -8.09 -14.10
CA GLN A 294 -10.93 -8.19 -14.35
C GLN A 294 -11.66 -8.51 -13.05
N THR A 295 -12.71 -7.75 -12.74
CA THR A 295 -13.45 -7.91 -11.50
C THR A 295 -14.91 -7.49 -11.64
N THR A 296 -15.67 -7.74 -10.59
CA THR A 296 -17.10 -7.40 -10.50
C THR A 296 -17.39 -6.63 -9.23
N TYR A 297 -18.19 -5.57 -9.35
CA TYR A 297 -18.71 -4.82 -8.21
C TYR A 297 -20.23 -4.79 -8.27
N THR A 298 -20.89 -5.17 -7.18
CA THR A 298 -22.35 -5.05 -7.03
C THR A 298 -22.67 -3.91 -6.07
N ALA A 299 -23.37 -2.92 -6.58
CA ALA A 299 -23.86 -1.76 -5.85
C ALA A 299 -25.03 -2.16 -4.92
N LYS A 300 -24.72 -2.60 -3.69
CA LYS A 300 -25.73 -2.92 -2.67
C LYS A 300 -25.71 -1.87 -1.58
N SER A 301 -26.87 -1.34 -1.22
CA SER A 301 -27.02 -0.38 -0.12
C SER A 301 -27.97 -0.91 0.94
N GLN A 302 -27.63 -0.72 2.21
CA GLN A 302 -28.56 -0.93 3.32
C GLN A 302 -29.54 0.25 3.48
N ASN A 303 -29.18 1.41 2.94
CA ASN A 303 -30.01 2.61 3.00
C ASN A 303 -30.91 2.66 1.76
N SER A 304 -32.21 2.43 1.95
CA SER A 304 -33.20 2.43 0.88
C SER A 304 -33.35 3.77 0.15
N ASN A 305 -32.84 4.87 0.72
CA ASN A 305 -32.89 6.19 0.09
C ASN A 305 -31.75 6.41 -0.91
N LEU A 306 -30.71 5.56 -0.88
CA LEU A 306 -29.64 5.62 -1.86
C LEU A 306 -30.14 5.09 -3.21
N ILE A 307 -29.94 5.89 -4.25
CA ILE A 307 -30.29 5.53 -5.63
C ILE A 307 -29.07 5.13 -6.46
N VAL A 308 -27.89 5.55 -6.03
CA VAL A 308 -26.60 5.25 -6.65
C VAL A 308 -25.55 4.94 -5.58
N CYS A 309 -24.53 4.18 -5.98
CA CYS A 309 -23.39 3.77 -5.19
C CYS A 309 -22.10 4.24 -5.86
N PRO A 310 -21.24 4.98 -5.15
CA PRO A 310 -19.92 5.29 -5.65
C PRO A 310 -18.99 4.09 -5.58
N LEU A 311 -18.29 3.86 -6.68
CA LEU A 311 -17.18 2.95 -6.83
C LEU A 311 -15.97 3.77 -7.26
N MET A 312 -14.96 3.90 -6.41
CA MET A 312 -13.76 4.65 -6.71
C MET A 312 -12.71 3.78 -7.36
N ILE A 313 -12.13 4.27 -8.44
CA ILE A 313 -11.01 3.67 -9.13
C ILE A 313 -9.78 4.55 -8.90
N VAL A 314 -8.75 3.97 -8.31
CA VAL A 314 -7.50 4.65 -8.00
C VAL A 314 -6.40 4.13 -8.93
N LYS A 315 -5.79 5.04 -9.67
CA LYS A 315 -4.58 4.77 -10.44
C LYS A 315 -3.38 5.14 -9.58
N LEU A 316 -2.50 4.17 -9.37
CA LEU A 316 -1.25 4.39 -8.65
C LEU A 316 -0.39 5.45 -9.38
N PRO A 317 0.22 6.38 -8.63
CA PRO A 317 1.18 7.30 -9.18
C PRO A 317 2.32 6.47 -9.78
N GLY A 318 2.73 6.84 -10.98
CA GLY A 318 3.74 6.12 -11.75
C GLY A 318 4.45 7.07 -12.68
N SER A 319 4.94 6.55 -13.81
CA SER A 319 5.56 7.40 -14.81
C SER A 319 4.57 8.45 -15.32
N PRO A 320 5.03 9.67 -15.66
CA PRO A 320 4.16 10.71 -16.18
C PRO A 320 3.54 10.41 -17.56
N GLY A 321 3.61 9.17 -18.06
CA GLY A 321 2.86 8.68 -19.23
C GLY A 321 1.77 7.65 -18.87
N ASP A 322 1.57 7.33 -17.60
CA ASP A 322 0.68 6.24 -17.21
C ASP A 322 -0.78 6.69 -17.22
N ALA A 323 -1.59 6.00 -18.01
CA ALA A 323 -3.05 6.12 -18.04
C ALA A 323 -3.70 4.89 -17.40
N LEU A 324 -4.91 5.10 -16.89
CA LEU A 324 -5.81 4.04 -16.47
C LEU A 324 -6.59 3.59 -17.71
N ASN A 325 -6.49 2.32 -18.08
CA ASN A 325 -7.38 1.74 -19.09
C ASN A 325 -8.53 1.06 -18.34
N LEU A 326 -9.72 1.63 -18.46
CA LEU A 326 -10.95 1.11 -17.90
C LEU A 326 -11.80 0.50 -19.03
N GLY A 327 -12.03 -0.80 -18.95
CA GLY A 327 -12.98 -1.53 -19.80
C GLY A 327 -14.26 -1.82 -19.02
N ILE A 328 -15.44 -1.48 -19.53
CA ILE A 328 -16.71 -1.92 -18.93
C ILE A 328 -17.25 -3.08 -19.75
N ASN A 329 -17.13 -4.29 -19.20
CA ASN A 329 -17.43 -5.54 -19.90
C ASN A 329 -18.92 -5.88 -19.87
N ASP A 330 -19.62 -5.57 -18.77
CA ASP A 330 -21.05 -5.86 -18.61
C ASP A 330 -21.69 -4.99 -17.51
N ILE A 331 -22.99 -4.71 -17.66
CA ILE A 331 -23.83 -4.01 -16.69
C ILE A 331 -25.10 -4.84 -16.48
N GLN A 332 -25.26 -5.44 -15.30
CA GLN A 332 -26.39 -6.29 -14.93
C GLN A 332 -27.27 -5.65 -13.86
N GLY A 333 -28.54 -6.05 -13.78
CA GLY A 333 -29.48 -5.63 -12.73
C GLY A 333 -30.22 -4.31 -12.97
N SER A 334 -29.74 -3.46 -13.88
CA SER A 334 -30.38 -2.18 -14.21
C SER A 334 -30.25 -1.82 -15.68
N ASP A 335 -31.19 -1.02 -16.20
CA ASP A 335 -31.12 -0.38 -17.52
C ASP A 335 -30.71 1.09 -17.44
N LYS A 336 -30.57 1.64 -16.22
CA LYS A 336 -30.07 3.00 -16.01
C LYS A 336 -28.59 3.06 -16.33
N SER A 337 -28.15 4.20 -16.85
CA SER A 337 -26.74 4.44 -17.14
C SER A 337 -25.91 4.53 -15.87
N VAL A 338 -24.71 3.95 -15.93
CA VAL A 338 -23.60 4.17 -15.01
C VAL A 338 -22.88 5.45 -15.39
N LYS A 339 -22.44 6.25 -14.42
CA LYS A 339 -21.76 7.53 -14.69
C LYS A 339 -20.30 7.44 -14.28
N VAL A 340 -19.38 7.93 -15.11
CA VAL A 340 -17.95 8.00 -14.80
C VAL A 340 -17.58 9.45 -14.57
N LEU A 341 -17.11 9.78 -13.37
CA LEU A 341 -16.83 11.13 -12.90
C LEU A 341 -15.34 11.33 -12.61
N PRO A 342 -14.84 12.56 -12.77
CA PRO A 342 -13.52 12.94 -12.26
C PRO A 342 -13.46 12.91 -10.72
N GLY A 343 -12.37 12.40 -10.16
CA GLY A 343 -12.09 12.53 -8.73
C GLY A 343 -13.12 11.81 -7.84
N VAL A 344 -13.47 12.43 -6.71
CA VAL A 344 -14.37 11.90 -5.68
C VAL A 344 -15.72 12.63 -5.60
N GLU A 345 -15.91 13.69 -6.39
CA GLU A 345 -17.09 14.55 -6.28
C GLU A 345 -18.31 13.92 -6.98
N HIS A 346 -19.35 13.60 -6.21
CA HIS A 346 -20.58 12.99 -6.75
C HIS A 346 -21.42 13.93 -7.62
N ASN A 347 -21.23 15.24 -7.47
CA ASN A 347 -21.98 16.27 -8.21
C ASN A 347 -21.20 16.79 -9.43
N ALA A 348 -20.00 16.26 -9.68
CA ALA A 348 -19.23 16.64 -10.86
C ALA A 348 -19.98 16.25 -12.14
N ILE A 349 -19.73 17.00 -13.21
CA ILE A 349 -20.25 16.65 -14.54
C ILE A 349 -19.59 15.32 -14.92
N PRO A 350 -20.38 14.24 -15.18
CA PRO A 350 -19.80 12.99 -15.62
C PRO A 350 -19.06 13.20 -16.93
N PHE A 351 -17.89 12.60 -17.06
CA PHE A 351 -17.25 12.53 -18.37
C PHE A 351 -18.11 11.76 -19.36
N TYR A 352 -18.77 10.71 -18.86
CA TYR A 352 -19.60 9.85 -19.67
C TYR A 352 -20.71 9.17 -18.87
N GLU A 353 -21.72 8.76 -19.63
CA GLU A 353 -22.78 7.87 -19.18
C GLU A 353 -22.77 6.60 -20.02
N VAL A 354 -22.63 5.46 -19.34
CA VAL A 354 -22.48 4.13 -19.95
C VAL A 354 -23.71 3.32 -19.65
N SER A 355 -24.30 2.74 -20.69
CA SER A 355 -25.48 1.91 -20.65
C SER A 355 -25.22 0.65 -21.47
N LYS A 356 -26.10 -0.35 -21.36
CA LYS A 356 -26.04 -1.55 -22.20
C LYS A 356 -26.04 -1.23 -23.71
N LYS A 357 -26.59 -0.07 -24.12
CA LYS A 357 -26.71 0.32 -25.54
C LYS A 357 -25.40 0.82 -26.16
N ASN A 358 -24.48 1.34 -25.35
CA ASN A 358 -23.22 1.94 -25.79
C ASN A 358 -22.01 1.33 -25.08
N LEU A 359 -22.18 0.11 -24.55
CA LEU A 359 -21.15 -0.65 -23.84
C LEU A 359 -19.91 -0.92 -24.69
N ASN A 360 -20.10 -1.19 -25.98
CA ASN A 360 -19.03 -1.42 -26.95
C ASN A 360 -18.09 -0.21 -27.17
N LEU A 361 -18.50 0.99 -26.75
CA LEU A 361 -17.63 2.18 -26.77
C LEU A 361 -16.66 2.19 -25.58
N TRP A 362 -16.85 1.28 -24.63
CA TRP A 362 -16.15 1.18 -23.35
C TRP A 362 -15.32 -0.07 -23.19
N ASP A 363 -15.06 -0.80 -24.27
CA ASP A 363 -14.20 -2.00 -24.22
C ASP A 363 -12.76 -1.66 -23.79
N SER A 364 -12.32 -0.41 -23.99
CA SER A 364 -11.01 0.10 -23.55
C SER A 364 -10.97 1.63 -23.63
N THR A 365 -11.25 2.29 -22.51
CA THR A 365 -11.21 3.76 -22.37
C THR A 365 -10.03 4.19 -21.52
N PHE A 366 -9.21 5.10 -22.05
CA PHE A 366 -8.07 5.66 -21.33
C PHE A 366 -8.50 6.88 -20.52
N LEU A 367 -8.28 6.80 -19.21
CA LEU A 367 -8.53 7.84 -18.23
C LEU A 367 -7.19 8.33 -17.66
N TYR A 368 -6.91 9.61 -17.77
CA TYR A 368 -5.72 10.23 -17.20
C TYR A 368 -6.10 10.97 -15.92
N GLY A 369 -5.42 10.67 -14.82
CA GLY A 369 -5.79 11.10 -13.48
C GLY A 369 -5.51 9.98 -12.47
N ASN A 370 -5.49 10.30 -11.17
CA ASN A 370 -5.20 9.31 -10.13
C ASN A 370 -6.46 8.73 -9.50
N ILE A 371 -7.59 9.44 -9.53
CA ILE A 371 -8.84 9.01 -8.90
C ILE A 371 -10.01 9.30 -9.82
N PHE A 372 -10.89 8.31 -9.96
CA PHE A 372 -12.15 8.41 -10.68
C PHE A 372 -13.25 7.79 -9.84
N THR A 373 -14.47 8.31 -9.98
CA THR A 373 -15.65 7.73 -9.34
C THR A 373 -16.60 7.20 -10.41
N ILE A 374 -17.07 5.98 -10.23
CA ILE A 374 -18.12 5.37 -11.03
C ILE A 374 -19.38 5.37 -10.16
N LEU A 375 -20.44 6.07 -10.56
CA LEU A 375 -21.74 6.01 -9.89
C LEU A 375 -22.60 4.94 -10.55
N LEU A 376 -22.88 3.87 -9.78
CA LEU A 376 -23.72 2.76 -10.21
C LEU A 376 -25.11 2.88 -9.58
N PRO A 377 -26.20 2.67 -10.32
CA PRO A 377 -27.52 2.51 -9.68
C PRO A 377 -27.51 1.36 -8.65
N VAL A 378 -28.23 1.51 -7.54
CA VAL A 378 -28.36 0.42 -6.55
C VAL A 378 -28.96 -0.84 -7.20
N GLU A 379 -28.53 -2.01 -6.75
CA GLU A 379 -28.76 -3.35 -7.30
C GLU A 379 -28.13 -3.61 -8.69
N THR A 380 -27.26 -2.72 -9.16
CA THR A 380 -26.50 -2.92 -10.40
C THR A 380 -25.21 -3.69 -10.12
N THR A 381 -24.89 -4.68 -10.95
CA THR A 381 -23.57 -5.32 -10.97
C THR A 381 -22.80 -4.85 -12.20
N LEU A 382 -21.59 -4.33 -11.98
CA LEU A 382 -20.66 -3.90 -13.01
C LEU A 382 -19.54 -4.92 -13.12
N ASN A 383 -19.37 -5.51 -14.30
CA ASN A 383 -18.18 -6.27 -14.65
C ASN A 383 -17.26 -5.35 -15.43
N PHE A 384 -16.04 -5.16 -14.94
CA PHE A 384 -15.11 -4.22 -15.53
C PHE A 384 -13.68 -4.75 -15.46
N THR A 385 -12.86 -4.21 -16.34
CA THR A 385 -11.46 -4.50 -16.49
C THR A 385 -10.69 -3.23 -16.19
N ILE A 386 -9.65 -3.33 -15.37
CA ILE A 386 -8.74 -2.24 -15.09
C ILE A 386 -7.33 -2.68 -15.40
N SER A 387 -6.64 -1.92 -16.23
CA SER A 387 -5.20 -2.07 -16.40
C SER A 387 -4.51 -0.71 -16.33
N LYS A 388 -3.27 -0.72 -15.89
CA LYS A 388 -2.39 0.45 -16.03
C LYS A 388 -1.64 0.33 -17.35
N THR A 389 -1.75 1.35 -18.19
CA THR A 389 -1.08 1.38 -19.50
C THR A 389 -0.10 2.52 -19.53
N GLN A 390 1.17 2.20 -19.79
CA GLN A 390 2.18 3.21 -20.06
C GLN A 390 2.02 3.68 -21.51
N ILE A 391 1.82 4.99 -21.69
CA ILE A 391 1.75 5.60 -23.00
C ILE A 391 3.11 6.27 -23.22
N SER A 392 3.99 5.62 -23.97
CA SER A 392 5.27 6.20 -24.38
C SER A 392 5.02 7.32 -25.40
N GLY A 393 5.84 8.38 -25.37
CA GLY A 393 5.59 9.68 -26.01
C GLY A 393 5.40 9.73 -27.54
N ASP A 394 5.39 8.58 -28.21
CA ASP A 394 5.07 8.42 -29.63
C ASP A 394 3.98 7.38 -29.91
N GLN A 395 3.32 6.81 -28.88
CA GLN A 395 2.16 5.97 -29.11
C GLN A 395 1.03 6.85 -29.67
N SER A 396 0.88 6.76 -30.99
CA SER A 396 -0.34 7.13 -31.67
C SER A 396 -1.48 6.44 -30.95
N ILE A 397 -2.50 7.21 -30.54
CA ILE A 397 -3.81 6.64 -30.26
C ILE A 397 -4.41 6.27 -31.62
N GLU A 398 -3.80 5.31 -32.32
CA GLU A 398 -4.32 4.71 -33.53
C GLU A 398 -4.94 3.38 -33.15
N TYR A 399 -6.27 3.38 -33.05
CA TYR A 399 -7.04 2.15 -33.03
C TYR A 399 -8.39 2.40 -33.71
N ASN A 400 -8.51 1.92 -34.95
CA ASN A 400 -9.77 1.76 -35.71
C ASN A 400 -10.83 2.88 -35.59
N GLY A 401 -10.45 4.12 -35.89
CA GLY A 401 -11.37 5.12 -36.44
C GLY A 401 -12.06 6.07 -35.45
N HIS A 402 -12.34 5.69 -34.21
CA HIS A 402 -12.88 6.61 -33.19
C HIS A 402 -12.51 6.12 -31.79
N LYS A 403 -11.56 6.77 -31.12
CA LYS A 403 -11.38 6.60 -29.68
C LYS A 403 -11.47 7.94 -28.96
N MET A 404 -12.21 7.92 -27.86
CA MET A 404 -12.29 9.01 -26.92
C MET A 404 -11.30 8.72 -25.77
N GLY A 405 -10.52 9.71 -25.37
CA GLY A 405 -9.66 9.63 -24.19
C GLY A 405 -9.92 10.84 -23.31
N ILE A 406 -9.95 10.66 -22.00
CA ILE A 406 -10.16 11.76 -21.05
C ILE A 406 -8.82 12.15 -20.46
N PHE A 407 -8.37 13.36 -20.79
CA PHE A 407 -7.13 13.90 -20.25
C PHE A 407 -7.45 14.78 -19.05
N MET A 408 -7.11 14.33 -17.85
CA MET A 408 -7.07 15.20 -16.68
C MET A 408 -5.62 15.51 -16.33
N THR A 409 -5.41 16.64 -15.65
CA THR A 409 -4.10 16.89 -15.08
C THR A 409 -3.77 15.75 -14.12
N PRO A 410 -2.52 15.28 -14.07
CA PRO A 410 -2.13 14.13 -13.23
C PRO A 410 -2.42 14.36 -11.75
N ASN A 411 -2.56 15.63 -11.39
CA ASN A 411 -2.69 16.09 -10.04
C ASN A 411 -4.15 16.41 -9.68
N TYR A 412 -5.10 16.35 -10.62
CA TYR A 412 -6.52 16.51 -10.30
C TYR A 412 -7.03 15.33 -9.44
N PRO A 413 -7.93 15.57 -8.45
CA PRO A 413 -8.49 16.87 -8.07
C PRO A 413 -7.57 17.68 -7.14
N ASN A 414 -6.56 17.05 -6.54
CA ASN A 414 -5.85 17.59 -5.38
C ASN A 414 -4.80 18.68 -5.70
N GLY A 415 -4.52 18.94 -6.99
CA GLY A 415 -3.46 19.83 -7.44
C GLY A 415 -2.05 19.31 -7.10
N ASP A 416 -1.02 19.88 -7.73
CA ASP A 416 0.36 19.74 -7.26
C ASP A 416 0.79 21.09 -6.72
N SER A 417 0.94 21.17 -5.41
CA SER A 417 1.45 22.36 -4.71
C SER A 417 2.95 22.53 -4.91
N SER A 418 3.66 21.49 -5.35
CA SER A 418 5.08 21.57 -5.67
C SER A 418 5.23 22.30 -7.01
N LYS A 419 5.45 23.61 -6.94
CA LYS A 419 5.77 24.47 -8.10
C LYS A 419 7.00 23.98 -8.91
N GLN A 420 7.71 22.96 -8.43
CA GLN A 420 8.96 22.48 -8.98
C GLN A 420 8.77 21.47 -10.12
N ASN A 421 7.63 20.79 -10.20
CA ASN A 421 7.30 19.89 -11.31
C ASN A 421 6.05 20.39 -12.03
N ILE A 422 6.16 21.51 -12.74
CA ILE A 422 5.26 21.78 -13.85
C ILE A 422 5.49 20.63 -14.84
N THR A 423 4.71 19.57 -14.71
CA THR A 423 4.71 18.47 -15.65
C THR A 423 4.07 19.01 -16.91
N TRP A 424 4.91 19.56 -17.80
CA TRP A 424 4.53 19.90 -19.16
C TRP A 424 4.13 18.61 -19.85
N ARG A 425 2.86 18.24 -19.74
CA ARG A 425 2.28 17.20 -20.58
C ARG A 425 1.74 17.87 -21.81
N ALA A 426 2.60 18.03 -22.81
CA ALA A 426 2.16 18.35 -24.15
C ALA A 426 1.46 17.11 -24.71
N PHE A 427 0.19 17.23 -25.06
CA PHE A 427 -0.45 16.21 -25.86
C PHE A 427 0.02 16.39 -27.30
N LYS A 428 0.98 15.55 -27.71
CA LYS A 428 1.53 15.55 -29.06
C LYS A 428 0.69 14.61 -29.91
N LEU A 429 -0.09 15.19 -30.82
CA LEU A 429 -0.84 14.41 -31.81
C LEU A 429 0.08 14.15 -33.02
N THR A 430 0.72 13.00 -33.04
CA THR A 430 1.50 12.49 -34.18
C THR A 430 0.69 11.48 -34.96
N TYR A 431 0.68 11.64 -36.28
CA TYR A 431 0.06 10.67 -37.20
C TYR A 431 1.19 9.90 -37.90
N GLY A 432 1.12 8.56 -37.85
CA GLY A 432 2.23 7.65 -38.18
C GLY A 432 2.72 7.68 -39.61
N ASP A 433 1.90 8.15 -40.56
CA ASP A 433 2.31 8.29 -41.96
C ASP A 433 1.72 9.57 -42.58
N TYR A 434 2.60 10.41 -43.12
CA TYR A 434 2.30 11.71 -43.72
C TYR A 434 1.01 11.70 -44.58
N TYR A 435 0.23 12.80 -44.52
CA TYR A 435 -0.85 13.22 -45.45
C TYR A 435 -2.32 13.17 -44.99
N LYS A 436 -2.69 12.84 -43.74
CA LYS A 436 -4.07 13.03 -43.26
C LYS A 436 -4.21 14.17 -42.25
N THR A 437 -5.09 15.11 -42.53
CA THR A 437 -5.61 16.08 -41.56
C THR A 437 -6.56 15.37 -40.62
N PHE A 438 -6.40 15.53 -39.31
CA PHE A 438 -7.38 15.12 -38.32
C PHE A 438 -8.04 16.35 -37.69
N LYS A 439 -9.28 16.20 -37.23
CA LYS A 439 -9.98 17.19 -36.42
C LYS A 439 -10.04 16.67 -34.99
N ALA A 440 -9.43 17.39 -34.07
CA ALA A 440 -9.56 17.13 -32.63
C ALA A 440 -10.63 18.07 -32.07
N LYS A 441 -11.57 17.53 -31.29
CA LYS A 441 -12.50 18.32 -30.50
C LYS A 441 -12.15 18.11 -29.03
N PHE A 442 -11.98 19.20 -28.30
CA PHE A 442 -11.71 19.17 -26.87
C PHE A 442 -12.94 19.70 -26.16
N ASP A 443 -13.47 18.91 -25.24
CA ASP A 443 -14.45 19.38 -24.27
C ASP A 443 -13.71 19.52 -22.93
N VAL A 444 -13.73 20.72 -22.33
CA VAL A 444 -13.07 21.01 -21.06
C VAL A 444 -14.12 20.94 -19.96
N PHE A 445 -13.84 20.17 -18.91
CA PHE A 445 -14.74 20.00 -17.77
C PHE A 445 -14.06 20.51 -16.50
N GLY A 446 -14.71 21.44 -15.80
CA GLY A 446 -14.26 22.00 -14.52
C GLY A 446 -13.40 23.27 -14.63
N SER A 447 -13.11 23.90 -13.48
CA SER A 447 -12.24 25.07 -13.39
C SER A 447 -10.78 24.64 -13.26
N LEU A 448 -9.93 25.07 -14.19
CA LEU A 448 -8.48 24.91 -14.07
C LEU A 448 -7.94 25.79 -12.94
N SER A 449 -6.99 25.27 -12.16
CA SER A 449 -6.17 26.14 -11.29
C SER A 449 -5.52 27.24 -12.14
N PRO A 450 -5.36 28.47 -11.64
CA PRO A 450 -4.67 29.55 -12.36
C PRO A 450 -3.25 29.19 -12.82
N SER A 451 -2.62 28.18 -12.21
CA SER A 451 -1.29 27.67 -12.60
C SER A 451 -1.31 26.58 -13.68
N SER A 452 -2.49 26.13 -14.12
CA SER A 452 -2.64 25.06 -15.10
C SER A 452 -2.82 25.62 -16.50
N SER A 453 -2.10 25.06 -17.46
CA SER A 453 -2.23 25.38 -18.88
C SER A 453 -2.24 24.10 -19.70
N LEU A 454 -3.16 24.02 -20.67
CA LEU A 454 -3.22 22.94 -21.65
C LEU A 454 -2.55 23.41 -22.94
N TYR A 455 -1.46 22.75 -23.32
CA TYR A 455 -0.81 22.98 -24.61
C TYR A 455 -1.13 21.81 -25.55
N VAL A 456 -1.78 22.13 -26.66
CA VAL A 456 -2.03 21.17 -27.74
C VAL A 456 -0.98 21.40 -28.81
N LEU A 457 0.04 20.54 -28.84
CA LEU A 457 1.08 20.63 -29.88
C LEU A 457 0.64 19.82 -31.10
N ALA A 458 0.30 20.54 -32.16
CA ALA A 458 -0.01 19.99 -33.47
C ALA A 458 1.20 20.18 -34.41
N ASP A 459 1.50 19.20 -35.25
CA ASP A 459 2.47 19.38 -36.35
C ASP A 459 1.98 20.51 -37.28
N LYS A 460 2.90 21.23 -37.95
CA LYS A 460 2.61 22.35 -38.87
C LYS A 460 1.60 22.01 -39.98
N LYS A 461 1.37 20.72 -40.24
CA LYS A 461 0.43 20.22 -41.26
C LYS A 461 -0.94 19.81 -40.71
N SER A 462 -1.12 19.80 -39.39
CA SER A 462 -2.41 19.59 -38.71
C SER A 462 -3.03 20.93 -38.32
N ARG A 463 -4.33 21.11 -38.59
CA ARG A 463 -5.11 22.27 -38.13
C ARG A 463 -6.03 21.84 -36.99
N PRO A 464 -5.67 22.06 -35.72
CA PRO A 464 -6.62 21.85 -34.63
C PRO A 464 -7.74 22.88 -34.74
N GLU A 465 -8.99 22.43 -34.75
CA GLU A 465 -10.16 23.31 -34.51
C GLU A 465 -10.57 23.13 -33.05
N CYS A 466 -10.12 24.02 -32.18
CA CYS A 466 -10.56 24.05 -30.78
C CYS A 466 -11.90 24.79 -30.68
N ASP A 467 -12.99 24.05 -30.48
CA ASP A 467 -14.29 24.62 -30.12
C ASP A 467 -14.41 24.60 -28.60
N VAL A 468 -13.92 25.66 -27.94
CA VAL A 468 -13.92 25.77 -26.47
C VAL A 468 -15.32 26.23 -26.03
N ARG A 469 -16.08 25.32 -25.44
CA ARG A 469 -17.31 25.65 -24.73
C ARG A 469 -16.92 25.99 -23.28
N ASP A 470 -17.00 27.27 -22.94
CA ASP A 470 -16.77 27.89 -21.63
C ASP A 470 -15.36 28.46 -21.33
N GLU A 471 -15.36 29.61 -20.64
CA GLU A 471 -14.28 30.58 -20.48
C GLU A 471 -13.06 30.04 -19.72
N ALA A 472 -12.09 29.47 -20.42
CA ALA A 472 -10.72 29.33 -19.94
C ALA A 472 -9.71 29.70 -21.06
N PRO A 473 -8.59 30.39 -20.75
CA PRO A 473 -7.61 30.76 -21.76
C PRO A 473 -6.87 29.52 -22.27
N VAL A 474 -7.19 29.10 -23.49
CA VAL A 474 -6.43 28.11 -24.24
C VAL A 474 -5.39 28.86 -25.07
N PHE A 475 -4.10 28.62 -24.81
CA PHE A 475 -3.01 29.11 -25.65
C PHE A 475 -2.69 28.03 -26.69
N LEU A 476 -2.93 28.36 -27.97
CA LEU A 476 -2.56 27.56 -29.14
C LEU A 476 -1.09 27.76 -29.51
#